data_AF-A0A4Q3VQX7-F1
#
_entry.id   AF-A0A4Q3VQX7-F1
#
_cell.length_a   1.000
_cell.length_b   1.000
_cell.length_c   1.000
_cell.angle_alpha   90.00
_cell.angle_beta   90.00
_cell.angle_gamma   90.00
#
_symmetry.space_group_name_H-M   'P 1'
#
loop_
_entity.id
_entity.type
_entity.pdbx_description
1 polymer ?
#
loop_
_entity_poly.entity_id
_entity_poly.type
_entity_poly.pdbx_seq_one_letter_code
_entity_poly.pdbx_strand_id
1 'polypeptide(L)'
;MAKNLLIVESPAKAKTIETILGKDFEVKSCYGHIRDLEKNDMGIDIKNRFQPKYIVPAEKERVVKELKAVAKKADEVWLASDEDREGESISWHLAEVLNLDPKTTKRIVFHEITKPAIEKAVKNPRTINMNLVNAQQARRVLDRIVGFELSPVLWRKIGQQGGLSAGRVQSVAVKLIAEKEREINQFNATGSFKVEAQLSAEDNQQRQVTFKAEGGKYNQAEEAENFLKRCIGASYTVKDVQKKPGKRTPAAPFTTSTLQQEASRKLGYGVSKTMMLAQRLYESGKITYMRTDSVNLSETALGGIHGEIRKSFGDNYVQPRKFANKNESAQEAHEAIRPTYMQNHSVGDMELNRLYELIWKRTIASQMSDAELEKTTAKINIATKSGGNEELTATGEVIKFDGFLKVYMESTDEDESESNEGESRLPNLTAGQQLEFRQMTATERFTRHPARYTEASLVKKLE
;
A
#
# COMPACT_ATOMS: atom_id res chain seq x y z
N MET A 1 -43.80 1.53 12.20
CA MET A 1 -43.14 0.99 11.00
C MET A 1 -42.19 2.06 10.51
N ALA A 2 -40.98 1.69 10.08
CA ALA A 2 -40.06 2.67 9.50
C ALA A 2 -40.70 3.28 8.25
N LYS A 3 -40.56 4.59 8.06
CA LYS A 3 -41.12 5.31 6.90
C LYS A 3 -40.26 5.12 5.66
N ASN A 4 -38.95 4.99 5.84
CA ASN A 4 -37.98 4.97 4.75
C ASN A 4 -37.30 3.60 4.66
N LEU A 5 -37.06 3.11 3.44
CA LEU A 5 -36.21 1.96 3.17
C LEU A 5 -34.85 2.44 2.67
N LEU A 6 -33.76 1.99 3.30
CA LEU A 6 -32.39 2.23 2.84
C LEU A 6 -31.75 0.90 2.41
N ILE A 7 -31.19 0.84 1.20
CA ILE A 7 -30.58 -0.39 0.66
C ILE A 7 -29.06 -0.21 0.54
N VAL A 8 -28.31 -1.17 1.08
CA VAL A 8 -26.84 -1.26 1.05
C VAL A 8 -26.38 -2.63 0.53
N GLU A 9 -25.08 -2.82 0.29
CA GLU A 9 -24.55 -4.04 -0.31
C GLU A 9 -24.34 -5.19 0.66
N SER A 10 -24.02 -4.90 1.93
CA SER A 10 -23.64 -5.91 2.91
C SER A 10 -24.51 -5.87 4.17
N PRO A 11 -24.75 -7.02 4.84
CA PRO A 11 -25.47 -7.07 6.10
C PRO A 11 -24.76 -6.32 7.24
N ALA A 12 -23.41 -6.33 7.26
CA ALA A 12 -22.65 -5.64 8.30
C ALA A 12 -22.82 -4.12 8.18
N LYS A 13 -22.72 -3.59 6.96
CA LYS A 13 -22.98 -2.18 6.64
C LYS A 13 -24.43 -1.80 7.02
N ALA A 14 -25.39 -2.67 6.73
CA ALA A 14 -26.80 -2.44 7.09
C ALA A 14 -26.97 -2.26 8.59
N LYS A 15 -26.40 -3.16 9.41
CA LYS A 15 -26.47 -3.10 10.87
C LYS A 15 -25.83 -1.84 11.44
N THR A 16 -24.66 -1.45 10.93
CA THR A 16 -23.95 -0.24 11.39
C THR A 16 -24.76 1.02 11.08
N ILE A 17 -25.29 1.15 9.85
CA ILE A 17 -26.08 2.32 9.44
C ILE A 17 -27.45 2.38 10.13
N GLU A 18 -28.10 1.23 10.32
CA GLU A 18 -29.38 1.15 11.05
C GLU A 18 -29.24 1.64 12.50
N THR A 19 -28.11 1.33 13.14
CA THR A 19 -27.78 1.83 14.50
C THR A 19 -27.64 3.36 14.52
N ILE A 20 -27.17 3.96 13.43
CA ILE A 20 -26.97 5.40 13.30
C ILE A 20 -28.28 6.14 12.97
N LEU A 21 -29.05 5.64 12.01
CA LEU A 21 -30.27 6.27 11.51
C LEU A 21 -31.49 6.05 12.43
N GLY A 22 -31.48 4.98 13.22
CA GLY A 22 -32.55 4.68 14.17
C GLY A 22 -33.85 4.26 13.50
N LYS A 23 -34.98 4.48 14.21
CA LYS A 23 -36.29 3.87 13.90
C LYS A 23 -36.97 4.41 12.63
N ASP A 24 -36.50 5.52 12.06
CA ASP A 24 -37.09 6.14 10.88
C ASP A 24 -36.73 5.41 9.57
N PHE A 25 -35.67 4.60 9.61
CA PHE A 25 -35.17 3.83 8.48
C PHE A 25 -35.20 2.33 8.75
N GLU A 26 -35.73 1.56 7.81
CA GLU A 26 -35.48 0.12 7.71
C GLU A 26 -34.31 -0.08 6.74
N VAL A 27 -33.21 -0.69 7.21
CA VAL A 27 -32.01 -0.87 6.39
C VAL A 27 -31.90 -2.32 5.93
N LYS A 28 -31.80 -2.54 4.61
CA LYS A 28 -31.68 -3.88 4.00
C LYS A 28 -30.41 -4.03 3.17
N SER A 29 -29.92 -5.27 3.10
CA SER A 29 -28.78 -5.65 2.27
C SER A 29 -29.25 -6.28 0.95
N CYS A 30 -28.65 -5.88 -0.18
CA CYS A 30 -28.83 -6.52 -1.49
C CYS A 30 -27.80 -7.62 -1.76
N TYR A 31 -26.82 -7.81 -0.87
CA TYR A 31 -25.75 -8.81 -0.99
C TYR A 31 -24.89 -8.61 -2.25
N GLY A 32 -24.55 -7.35 -2.56
CA GLY A 32 -23.79 -6.96 -3.76
C GLY A 32 -24.64 -6.90 -5.03
N HIS A 33 -24.06 -7.28 -6.17
CA HIS A 33 -24.74 -7.28 -7.47
C HIS A 33 -25.99 -8.17 -7.48
N ILE A 34 -27.12 -7.63 -7.95
CA ILE A 34 -28.42 -8.33 -8.03
C ILE A 34 -28.80 -8.76 -9.45
N ARG A 35 -28.06 -8.29 -10.45
CA ARG A 35 -28.18 -8.63 -11.87
C ARG A 35 -26.79 -8.93 -12.41
N ASP A 36 -26.72 -9.82 -13.38
CA ASP A 36 -25.50 -10.04 -14.17
C ASP A 36 -25.86 -10.25 -15.64
N LEU A 37 -24.87 -10.15 -16.51
CA LEU A 37 -25.03 -10.44 -17.94
C LEU A 37 -25.46 -11.89 -18.13
N GLU A 38 -26.43 -12.10 -19.02
CA GLU A 38 -26.83 -13.41 -19.48
C GLU A 38 -25.61 -14.22 -19.94
N LYS A 39 -25.58 -15.51 -19.60
CA LYS A 39 -24.44 -16.39 -19.89
C LYS A 39 -24.47 -16.91 -21.34
N ASN A 40 -25.67 -17.05 -21.90
CA ASN A 40 -25.88 -17.53 -23.26
C ASN A 40 -25.56 -16.40 -24.26
N ASP A 41 -25.00 -16.76 -25.42
CA ASP A 41 -24.73 -15.86 -26.55
C ASP A 41 -24.02 -14.54 -26.18
N MET A 42 -23.03 -14.62 -25.29
CA MET A 42 -22.23 -13.49 -24.77
C MET A 42 -23.03 -12.46 -23.93
N GLY A 43 -24.36 -12.44 -23.98
CA GLY A 43 -25.21 -11.51 -23.24
C GLY A 43 -25.04 -10.04 -23.66
N ILE A 44 -24.46 -9.78 -24.84
CA ILE A 44 -24.20 -8.42 -25.37
C ILE A 44 -24.63 -8.38 -26.83
N ASP A 45 -25.51 -7.45 -27.16
CA ASP A 45 -25.93 -7.21 -28.55
C ASP A 45 -24.98 -6.21 -29.23
N ILE A 46 -23.98 -6.74 -29.95
CA ILE A 46 -22.98 -5.93 -30.68
C ILE A 46 -23.65 -5.07 -31.77
N LYS A 47 -24.69 -5.59 -32.43
CA LYS A 47 -25.36 -4.88 -33.55
C LYS A 47 -26.16 -3.68 -33.04
N ASN A 48 -26.77 -3.81 -31.87
CA ASN A 48 -27.55 -2.76 -31.25
C ASN A 48 -26.74 -1.97 -30.21
N ARG A 49 -25.63 -1.38 -30.66
CA ARG A 49 -24.78 -0.47 -29.85
C ARG A 49 -24.29 -1.09 -28.53
N PHE A 50 -23.90 -2.37 -28.57
CA PHE A 50 -23.36 -3.10 -27.42
C PHE A 50 -24.33 -3.22 -26.23
N GLN A 51 -25.64 -3.26 -26.50
CA GLN A 51 -26.64 -3.31 -25.44
C GLN A 51 -26.50 -4.59 -24.59
N PRO A 52 -26.26 -4.49 -23.27
CA PRO A 52 -26.13 -5.65 -22.40
C PRO A 52 -27.51 -6.25 -22.06
N LYS A 53 -27.59 -7.58 -22.07
CA LYS A 53 -28.74 -8.35 -21.60
C LYS A 53 -28.48 -8.80 -20.17
N TYR A 54 -29.07 -8.10 -19.21
CA TYR A 54 -28.91 -8.42 -17.80
C TYR A 54 -30.10 -9.21 -17.25
N ILE A 55 -29.80 -10.31 -16.57
CA ILE A 55 -30.76 -11.18 -15.88
C ILE A 55 -30.55 -11.10 -14.36
N VAL A 56 -31.58 -11.44 -13.59
CA VAL A 56 -31.44 -11.70 -12.15
C VAL A 56 -30.98 -13.14 -11.99
N PRO A 57 -29.80 -13.42 -11.40
CA PRO A 57 -29.36 -14.78 -11.13
C PRO A 57 -30.33 -15.52 -10.19
N ALA A 58 -30.46 -16.84 -10.36
CA ALA A 58 -31.36 -17.66 -9.56
C ALA A 58 -31.11 -17.50 -8.04
N GLU A 59 -29.85 -17.39 -7.61
CA GLU A 59 -29.49 -17.18 -6.22
C GLU A 59 -29.91 -15.80 -5.65
N LYS A 60 -30.29 -14.83 -6.52
CA LYS A 60 -30.71 -13.47 -6.13
C LYS A 60 -32.21 -13.24 -6.21
N GLU A 61 -32.99 -14.16 -6.79
CA GLU A 61 -34.44 -13.99 -6.95
C GLU A 61 -35.17 -13.77 -5.62
N ARG A 62 -34.78 -14.55 -4.58
CA ARG A 62 -35.36 -14.40 -3.24
C ARG A 62 -35.10 -13.02 -2.66
N VAL A 63 -33.87 -12.54 -2.74
CA VAL A 63 -33.46 -11.20 -2.24
C VAL A 63 -34.25 -10.11 -2.97
N VAL A 64 -34.35 -10.21 -4.30
CA VAL A 64 -35.12 -9.26 -5.11
C VAL A 64 -36.61 -9.26 -4.72
N LYS A 65 -37.20 -10.43 -4.50
CA LYS A 65 -38.60 -10.56 -4.08
C LYS A 65 -38.84 -9.92 -2.71
N GLU A 66 -37.93 -10.14 -1.76
CA GLU A 66 -37.99 -9.53 -0.42
C GLU A 66 -37.84 -8.00 -0.51
N LEU A 67 -36.85 -7.50 -1.25
CA LEU A 67 -36.65 -6.05 -1.43
C LEU A 67 -37.85 -5.38 -2.10
N LYS A 68 -38.46 -6.00 -3.12
CA LYS A 68 -39.71 -5.50 -3.75
C LYS A 68 -40.86 -5.42 -2.76
N ALA A 69 -40.99 -6.40 -1.87
CA ALA A 69 -42.07 -6.43 -0.88
C ALA A 69 -41.91 -5.33 0.18
N VAL A 70 -40.67 -5.04 0.60
CA VAL A 70 -40.38 -3.96 1.56
C VAL A 70 -40.48 -2.58 0.88
N ALA A 71 -39.94 -2.44 -0.33
CA ALA A 71 -39.98 -1.18 -1.09
C ALA A 71 -41.41 -0.69 -1.35
N LYS A 72 -42.37 -1.61 -1.60
CA LYS A 72 -43.79 -1.26 -1.76
C LYS A 72 -44.47 -0.72 -0.50
N LYS A 73 -43.90 -0.98 0.69
CA LYS A 73 -44.45 -0.55 1.98
C LYS A 73 -43.79 0.71 2.51
N ALA A 74 -42.65 1.11 1.95
CA ALA A 74 -41.92 2.30 2.35
C ALA A 74 -42.48 3.53 1.64
N ASP A 75 -42.47 4.67 2.34
CA ASP A 75 -42.85 5.97 1.76
C ASP A 75 -41.78 6.44 0.76
N GLU A 76 -40.50 6.21 1.08
CA GLU A 76 -39.37 6.50 0.20
C GLU A 76 -38.32 5.37 0.21
N VAL A 77 -37.67 5.18 -0.94
CA VAL A 77 -36.54 4.25 -1.10
C VAL A 77 -35.24 5.02 -1.35
N TRP A 78 -34.22 4.67 -0.58
CA TRP A 78 -32.91 5.29 -0.58
C TRP A 78 -31.84 4.25 -0.93
N LEU A 79 -30.91 4.65 -1.80
CA LEU A 79 -29.80 3.80 -2.23
C LEU A 79 -28.50 4.30 -1.58
N ALA A 80 -27.77 3.41 -0.91
CA ALA A 80 -26.61 3.75 -0.08
C ALA A 80 -25.40 2.84 -0.38
N SER A 81 -25.22 2.49 -1.66
CA SER A 81 -24.03 1.77 -2.10
C SER A 81 -22.76 2.62 -2.03
N ASP A 82 -21.61 1.98 -2.10
CA ASP A 82 -20.29 2.59 -2.07
C ASP A 82 -20.12 3.65 -3.15
N GLU A 83 -19.21 4.58 -2.91
CA GLU A 83 -18.95 5.73 -3.80
C GLU A 83 -17.94 5.41 -4.89
N ASP A 84 -18.01 4.22 -5.47
CA ASP A 84 -17.25 3.89 -6.67
C ASP A 84 -18.21 3.55 -7.82
N ARG A 85 -17.66 3.35 -9.02
CA ARG A 85 -18.45 2.97 -10.19
C ARG A 85 -19.18 1.64 -10.02
N GLU A 86 -18.66 0.73 -9.20
CA GLU A 86 -19.32 -0.56 -8.91
C GLU A 86 -20.55 -0.35 -8.02
N GLY A 87 -20.42 0.42 -6.95
CA GLY A 87 -21.52 0.83 -6.10
C GLY A 87 -22.57 1.62 -6.88
N GLU A 88 -22.17 2.52 -7.78
CA GLU A 88 -23.13 3.25 -8.63
C GLU A 88 -23.91 2.31 -9.57
N SER A 89 -23.23 1.32 -10.15
CA SER A 89 -23.87 0.28 -10.98
C SER A 89 -24.85 -0.57 -10.17
N ILE A 90 -24.49 -0.99 -8.94
CA ILE A 90 -25.39 -1.71 -8.03
C ILE A 90 -26.66 -0.89 -7.75
N SER A 91 -26.50 0.39 -7.45
CA SER A 91 -27.62 1.32 -7.25
C SER A 91 -28.53 1.41 -8.49
N TRP A 92 -27.95 1.52 -9.68
CA TRP A 92 -28.71 1.52 -10.92
C TRP A 92 -29.46 0.20 -11.15
N HIS A 93 -28.80 -0.94 -10.97
CA HIS A 93 -29.45 -2.24 -11.08
C HIS A 93 -30.60 -2.41 -10.07
N LEU A 94 -30.45 -1.90 -8.84
CA LEU A 94 -31.52 -1.85 -7.84
C LEU A 94 -32.70 -1.00 -8.32
N ALA A 95 -32.45 0.20 -8.84
CA ALA A 95 -33.50 1.05 -9.38
C ALA A 95 -34.29 0.35 -10.51
N GLU A 96 -33.59 -0.28 -11.45
CA GLU A 96 -34.20 -1.05 -12.54
C GLU A 96 -35.07 -2.21 -12.02
N VAL A 97 -34.55 -3.00 -11.08
CA VAL A 97 -35.26 -4.18 -10.58
C VAL A 97 -36.45 -3.80 -9.71
N LEU A 98 -36.33 -2.73 -8.93
CA LEU A 98 -37.37 -2.24 -8.02
C LEU A 98 -38.35 -1.27 -8.71
N ASN A 99 -38.15 -0.98 -10.01
CA ASN A 99 -38.96 -0.05 -10.80
C ASN A 99 -38.98 1.36 -10.21
N LEU A 100 -37.81 1.85 -9.80
CA LEU A 100 -37.58 3.20 -9.30
C LEU A 100 -37.01 4.06 -10.43
N ASP A 101 -37.28 5.37 -10.42
CA ASP A 101 -36.73 6.30 -11.40
C ASP A 101 -35.33 6.80 -10.97
N PRO A 102 -34.25 6.51 -11.73
CA PRO A 102 -32.89 6.95 -11.41
C PRO A 102 -32.72 8.47 -11.25
N LYS A 103 -33.62 9.27 -11.84
CA LYS A 103 -33.57 10.74 -11.80
C LYS A 103 -34.16 11.34 -10.53
N THR A 104 -34.95 10.58 -9.78
CA THR A 104 -35.65 11.07 -8.58
C THR A 104 -35.33 10.24 -7.34
N THR A 105 -34.86 9.00 -7.50
CA THR A 105 -34.47 8.13 -6.40
C THR A 105 -33.29 8.71 -5.63
N LYS A 106 -33.44 8.81 -4.30
CA LYS A 106 -32.41 9.36 -3.42
C LYS A 106 -31.23 8.39 -3.31
N ARG A 107 -30.04 8.89 -3.62
CA ARG A 107 -28.75 8.21 -3.53
C ARG A 107 -27.86 8.95 -2.54
N ILE A 108 -27.46 8.29 -1.46
CA ILE A 108 -26.53 8.87 -0.48
C ILE A 108 -25.15 8.24 -0.65
N VAL A 109 -24.11 9.06 -0.54
CA VAL A 109 -22.70 8.66 -0.61
C VAL A 109 -21.97 9.05 0.67
N PHE A 110 -20.95 8.28 1.03
CA PHE A 110 -20.11 8.54 2.19
C PHE A 110 -18.80 7.76 2.06
N HIS A 111 -17.71 8.36 2.57
CA HIS A 111 -16.39 7.73 2.60
C HIS A 111 -16.07 7.08 3.96
N GLU A 112 -16.91 7.27 4.97
CA GLU A 112 -16.80 6.63 6.28
C GLU A 112 -18.18 6.43 6.92
N ILE A 113 -18.33 5.37 7.69
CA ILE A 113 -19.59 5.02 8.36
C ILE A 113 -19.57 5.56 9.80
N THR A 114 -19.64 6.89 9.91
CA THR A 114 -19.76 7.60 11.19
C THR A 114 -21.11 8.29 11.28
N LYS A 115 -21.58 8.56 12.51
CA LYS A 115 -22.85 9.26 12.72
C LYS A 115 -22.90 10.62 11.99
N PRO A 116 -21.89 11.51 12.09
CA PRO A 116 -21.90 12.77 11.36
C PRO A 116 -21.90 12.60 9.83
N ALA A 117 -21.13 11.64 9.29
CA ALA A 117 -21.04 11.42 7.85
C ALA A 117 -22.37 10.93 7.26
N ILE A 118 -23.00 9.94 7.92
CA ILE A 118 -24.27 9.37 7.49
C ILE A 118 -25.41 10.40 7.62
N GLU A 119 -25.48 11.15 8.71
CA GLU A 119 -26.49 12.21 8.87
C GLU A 119 -26.34 13.31 7.81
N LYS A 120 -25.09 13.69 7.48
CA LYS A 120 -24.82 14.66 6.41
C LYS A 120 -25.24 14.13 5.04
N ALA A 121 -24.98 12.84 4.77
CA ALA A 121 -25.34 12.19 3.52
C ALA A 121 -26.86 12.10 3.35
N VAL A 122 -27.61 11.77 4.40
CA VAL A 122 -29.08 11.76 4.38
C VAL A 122 -29.68 13.15 4.20
N LYS A 123 -29.05 14.20 4.76
CA LYS A 123 -29.49 15.59 4.56
C LYS A 123 -29.26 16.10 3.13
N ASN A 124 -28.29 15.55 2.41
CA ASN A 124 -27.90 16.00 1.08
C ASN A 124 -27.83 14.82 0.09
N PRO A 125 -28.97 14.15 -0.20
CA PRO A 125 -28.98 13.08 -1.18
C PRO A 125 -28.69 13.63 -2.58
N ARG A 126 -28.00 12.84 -3.39
CA ARG A 126 -27.88 13.04 -4.84
C ARG A 126 -28.76 12.04 -5.59
N THR A 127 -28.73 12.10 -6.91
CA THR A 127 -29.33 11.08 -7.78
C THR A 127 -28.26 10.13 -8.33
N ILE A 128 -28.69 9.09 -9.04
CA ILE A 128 -27.76 8.16 -9.70
C ILE A 128 -26.99 8.91 -10.79
N ASN A 129 -25.67 8.78 -10.76
CA ASN A 129 -24.74 9.32 -11.75
C ASN A 129 -24.58 8.32 -12.89
N MET A 130 -25.33 8.55 -13.97
CA MET A 130 -25.30 7.68 -15.15
C MET A 130 -23.94 7.62 -15.85
N ASN A 131 -23.06 8.61 -15.68
CA ASN A 131 -21.71 8.53 -16.27
C ASN A 131 -20.86 7.46 -15.58
N LEU A 132 -20.94 7.33 -14.26
CA LEU A 132 -20.26 6.27 -13.51
C LEU A 132 -20.85 4.89 -13.83
N VAL A 133 -22.18 4.80 -13.95
CA VAL A 133 -22.87 3.59 -14.39
C VAL A 133 -22.37 3.18 -15.79
N ASN A 134 -22.39 4.10 -16.75
CA ASN A 134 -21.95 3.84 -18.12
C ASN A 134 -20.46 3.45 -18.17
N ALA A 135 -19.60 4.05 -17.36
CA ALA A 135 -18.20 3.67 -17.26
C ALA A 135 -18.02 2.23 -16.73
N GLN A 136 -18.82 1.83 -15.73
CA GLN A 136 -18.82 0.46 -15.20
C GLN A 136 -19.35 -0.54 -16.25
N GLN A 137 -20.45 -0.21 -16.92
CA GLN A 137 -21.03 -1.04 -17.98
C GLN A 137 -20.07 -1.21 -19.16
N ALA A 138 -19.43 -0.12 -19.61
CA ALA A 138 -18.44 -0.17 -20.69
C ALA A 138 -17.28 -1.12 -20.34
N ARG A 139 -16.77 -1.06 -19.10
CA ARG A 139 -15.76 -2.02 -18.61
C ARG A 139 -16.30 -3.45 -18.63
N ARG A 140 -17.51 -3.68 -18.11
CA ARG A 140 -18.14 -5.01 -18.05
C ARG A 140 -18.33 -5.63 -19.44
N VAL A 141 -18.79 -4.82 -20.39
CA VAL A 141 -18.98 -5.18 -21.81
C VAL A 141 -17.63 -5.50 -22.45
N LEU A 142 -16.62 -4.64 -22.30
CA LEU A 142 -15.28 -4.86 -22.84
C LEU A 142 -14.66 -6.16 -22.33
N ASP A 143 -14.68 -6.38 -21.03
CA ASP A 143 -14.08 -7.57 -20.43
C ASP A 143 -14.82 -8.86 -20.88
N ARG A 144 -16.14 -8.78 -21.10
CA ARG A 144 -16.94 -9.89 -21.64
C ARG A 144 -16.59 -10.19 -23.10
N ILE A 145 -16.45 -9.17 -23.96
CA ILE A 145 -16.08 -9.36 -25.38
C ILE A 145 -14.70 -10.02 -25.47
N VAL A 146 -13.70 -9.49 -24.74
CA VAL A 146 -12.35 -10.07 -24.76
C VAL A 146 -12.35 -11.52 -24.28
N GLY A 147 -13.02 -11.80 -23.17
CA GLY A 147 -13.10 -13.16 -22.62
C GLY A 147 -13.78 -14.13 -23.58
N PHE A 148 -14.90 -13.73 -24.19
CA PHE A 148 -15.69 -14.59 -25.07
C PHE A 148 -14.99 -14.85 -26.42
N GLU A 149 -14.37 -13.84 -27.01
CA GLU A 149 -13.71 -13.95 -28.32
C GLU A 149 -12.33 -14.64 -28.24
N LEU A 150 -11.54 -14.36 -27.21
CA LEU A 150 -10.16 -14.86 -27.14
C LEU A 150 -10.02 -16.23 -26.46
N SER A 151 -10.89 -16.59 -25.51
CA SER A 151 -10.77 -17.90 -24.82
C SER A 151 -10.84 -19.09 -25.78
N PRO A 152 -11.74 -19.12 -26.79
CA PRO A 152 -11.76 -20.19 -27.80
C PRO A 152 -10.48 -20.26 -28.65
N VAL A 153 -9.76 -19.16 -28.83
CA VAL A 153 -8.46 -19.15 -29.52
C VAL A 153 -7.41 -19.85 -28.66
N LEU A 154 -7.37 -19.55 -27.35
CA LEU A 154 -6.44 -20.20 -26.41
C LEU A 154 -6.67 -21.72 -26.38
N TRP A 155 -7.93 -22.15 -26.34
CA TRP A 155 -8.29 -23.57 -26.35
C TRP A 155 -7.82 -24.29 -27.61
N ARG A 156 -7.94 -23.66 -28.78
CA ARG A 156 -7.50 -24.23 -30.06
C ARG A 156 -5.98 -24.26 -30.23
N LYS A 157 -5.25 -23.29 -29.66
CA LYS A 157 -3.82 -23.10 -29.91
C LYS A 157 -2.90 -23.67 -28.84
N ILE A 158 -3.33 -23.68 -27.59
CA ILE A 158 -2.52 -24.14 -26.46
C ILE A 158 -3.04 -25.49 -25.95
N GLY A 159 -4.36 -25.63 -25.85
CA GLY A 159 -5.02 -26.87 -25.48
C GLY A 159 -6.31 -26.62 -24.71
N GLN A 160 -7.27 -27.55 -24.84
CA GLN A 160 -8.51 -27.54 -24.06
C GLN A 160 -8.32 -28.06 -22.64
N GLN A 161 -7.24 -28.79 -22.37
CA GLN A 161 -6.93 -29.30 -21.03
C GLN A 161 -6.62 -28.12 -20.10
N GLY A 162 -7.55 -27.83 -19.19
CA GLY A 162 -7.37 -26.84 -18.12
C GLY A 162 -8.31 -25.63 -18.13
N GLY A 163 -9.21 -25.50 -19.11
CA GLY A 163 -10.23 -24.43 -19.09
C GLY A 163 -9.63 -23.02 -19.07
N LEU A 164 -8.57 -22.77 -19.87
CA LEU A 164 -7.90 -21.48 -19.93
C LEU A 164 -8.89 -20.34 -20.23
N SER A 165 -8.74 -19.21 -19.55
CA SER A 165 -9.57 -18.02 -19.79
C SER A 165 -8.71 -16.85 -20.25
N ALA A 166 -9.22 -16.12 -21.24
CA ALA A 166 -8.62 -14.86 -21.65
C ALA A 166 -9.14 -13.72 -20.76
N GLY A 167 -8.23 -12.92 -20.22
CA GLY A 167 -8.56 -11.78 -19.39
C GLY A 167 -7.71 -10.59 -19.77
N ARG A 168 -8.33 -9.50 -20.23
CA ARG A 168 -7.63 -8.33 -20.78
C ARG A 168 -6.51 -7.80 -19.86
N VAL A 169 -6.79 -7.65 -18.56
CA VAL A 169 -5.83 -7.16 -17.57
C VAL A 169 -4.98 -8.30 -16.99
N GLN A 170 -5.57 -9.47 -16.77
CA GLN A 170 -4.89 -10.64 -16.20
C GLN A 170 -3.73 -11.10 -17.09
N SER A 171 -3.92 -11.12 -18.41
CA SER A 171 -2.87 -11.52 -19.36
C SER A 171 -1.68 -10.55 -19.35
N VAL A 172 -1.90 -9.26 -19.08
CA VAL A 172 -0.80 -8.29 -18.93
C VAL A 172 -0.02 -8.52 -17.63
N ALA A 173 -0.72 -8.81 -16.52
CA ALA A 173 -0.04 -9.17 -15.27
C ALA A 173 0.80 -10.46 -15.43
N VAL A 174 0.26 -11.48 -16.10
CA VAL A 174 1.00 -12.71 -16.42
C VAL A 174 2.20 -12.41 -17.33
N LYS A 175 2.04 -11.51 -18.31
CA LYS A 175 3.15 -11.06 -19.18
C LYS A 175 4.29 -10.45 -18.35
N LEU A 176 4.00 -9.57 -17.40
CA LEU A 176 5.03 -8.95 -16.54
C LEU A 176 5.83 -10.00 -15.77
N ILE A 177 5.17 -11.03 -15.22
CA ILE A 177 5.81 -12.13 -14.51
C ILE A 177 6.68 -12.95 -15.49
N ALA A 178 6.16 -13.28 -16.67
CA ALA A 178 6.89 -14.05 -17.67
C ALA A 178 8.12 -13.30 -18.21
N GLU A 179 8.03 -11.99 -18.40
CA GLU A 179 9.17 -11.14 -18.79
C GLU A 179 10.23 -11.09 -17.69
N LYS A 180 9.83 -10.92 -16.43
CA LYS A 180 10.76 -10.97 -15.29
C LYS A 180 11.49 -12.31 -15.21
N GLU A 181 10.79 -13.42 -15.43
CA GLU A 181 11.42 -14.74 -15.39
C GLU A 181 12.39 -14.94 -16.57
N ARG A 182 12.10 -14.39 -17.76
CA ARG A 182 13.04 -14.39 -18.89
C ARG A 182 14.29 -13.57 -18.59
N GLU A 183 14.15 -12.40 -17.98
CA GLU A 183 15.29 -11.58 -17.54
C GLU A 183 16.18 -12.34 -16.56
N ILE A 184 15.58 -13.03 -15.59
CA ILE A 184 16.31 -13.84 -14.60
C ILE A 184 17.05 -15.00 -15.29
N ASN A 185 16.39 -15.72 -16.19
CA ASN A 185 16.98 -16.85 -16.90
C ASN A 185 18.12 -16.45 -17.85
N GLN A 186 18.12 -15.21 -18.35
CA GLN A 186 19.17 -14.66 -19.21
C GLN A 186 20.29 -13.96 -18.43
N PHE A 187 20.16 -13.82 -17.11
CA PHE A 187 21.12 -13.10 -16.29
C PHE A 187 22.39 -13.94 -16.05
N ASN A 188 23.54 -13.37 -16.42
CA ASN A 188 24.85 -13.94 -16.14
C ASN A 188 25.49 -13.21 -14.96
N ALA A 189 25.69 -13.92 -13.85
CA ALA A 189 26.31 -13.35 -12.67
C ALA A 189 27.80 -13.05 -12.90
N THR A 190 28.24 -11.88 -12.43
CA THR A 190 29.65 -11.47 -12.44
C THR A 190 30.14 -11.37 -11.00
N GLY A 191 31.33 -11.92 -10.75
CA GLY A 191 31.99 -11.90 -9.45
C GLY A 191 32.85 -10.65 -9.27
N SER A 192 32.89 -10.14 -8.05
CA SER A 192 33.85 -9.12 -7.62
C SER A 192 34.19 -9.31 -6.14
N PHE A 193 35.40 -8.94 -5.74
CA PHE A 193 35.86 -9.03 -4.36
C PHE A 193 35.63 -7.70 -3.67
N LYS A 194 34.81 -7.71 -2.61
CA LYS A 194 34.59 -6.56 -1.73
C LYS A 194 35.55 -6.65 -0.55
N VAL A 195 36.35 -5.61 -0.35
CA VAL A 195 37.24 -5.49 0.83
C VAL A 195 36.49 -4.85 1.99
N GLU A 196 36.52 -5.49 3.15
CA GLU A 196 36.02 -4.97 4.42
C GLU A 196 37.11 -5.10 5.48
N ALA A 197 37.34 -4.03 6.24
CA ALA A 197 38.25 -3.99 7.37
C ALA A 197 37.46 -3.80 8.67
N GLN A 198 37.82 -4.55 9.70
CA GLN A 198 37.40 -4.33 11.08
C GLN A 198 38.49 -3.54 11.79
N LEU A 199 38.11 -2.36 12.27
CA LEU A 199 38.98 -1.42 12.95
C LEU A 199 38.37 -1.09 14.31
N SER A 200 39.22 -0.70 15.26
CA SER A 200 38.78 -0.31 16.61
C SER A 200 39.37 1.03 17.03
N ALA A 201 38.53 1.81 17.71
CA ALA A 201 38.88 3.08 18.31
C ALA A 201 38.21 3.19 19.69
N GLU A 202 38.81 3.98 20.58
CA GLU A 202 38.16 4.35 21.84
C GLU A 202 37.03 5.36 21.60
N ASP A 203 35.90 5.14 22.24
CA ASP A 203 34.82 6.12 22.32
C ASP A 203 35.11 7.18 23.41
N ASN A 204 34.23 8.18 23.52
CA ASN A 204 34.34 9.24 24.53
C ASN A 204 34.31 8.72 26.00
N GLN A 205 33.96 7.44 26.21
CA GLN A 205 33.93 6.79 27.52
C GLN A 205 35.11 5.81 27.70
N GLN A 206 36.15 5.91 26.87
CA GLN A 206 37.32 5.03 26.86
C GLN A 206 36.97 3.55 26.64
N ARG A 207 35.82 3.26 26.03
CA ARG A 207 35.46 1.90 25.64
C ARG A 207 35.91 1.66 24.22
N GLN A 208 36.51 0.50 24.00
CA GLN A 208 36.93 0.11 22.69
C GLN A 208 35.72 -0.32 21.85
N VAL A 209 35.51 0.37 20.72
CA VAL A 209 34.41 0.10 19.79
C VAL A 209 34.99 -0.36 18.46
N THR A 210 34.58 -1.55 18.03
CA THR A 210 34.91 -2.11 16.71
C THR A 210 33.87 -1.66 15.69
N PHE A 211 34.33 -1.23 14.51
CA PHE A 211 33.49 -0.83 13.39
C PHE A 211 34.06 -1.33 12.06
N LYS A 212 33.21 -1.35 11.03
CA LYS A 212 33.57 -1.77 9.68
C LYS A 212 33.95 -0.57 8.80
N ALA A 213 34.94 -0.76 7.93
CA ALA A 213 35.31 0.19 6.89
C ALA A 213 35.49 -0.55 5.54
N GLU A 214 34.94 0.00 4.48
CA GLU A 214 34.96 -0.59 3.14
C GLU A 214 36.11 -0.06 2.29
N GLY A 215 36.78 -0.94 1.55
CA GLY A 215 37.84 -0.59 0.60
C GLY A 215 37.39 -0.63 -0.87
N GLY A 216 38.36 -0.70 -1.78
CA GLY A 216 38.11 -0.89 -3.21
C GLY A 216 37.44 -2.22 -3.56
N LYS A 217 36.85 -2.27 -4.76
CA LYS A 217 36.35 -3.52 -5.38
C LYS A 217 37.39 -4.04 -6.38
N TYR A 218 37.59 -5.35 -6.41
CA TYR A 218 38.53 -6.02 -7.31
C TYR A 218 37.82 -7.06 -8.17
N ASN A 219 38.21 -7.22 -9.42
CA ASN A 219 37.57 -8.19 -10.33
C ASN A 219 38.24 -9.56 -10.28
N GLN A 220 39.49 -9.63 -9.82
CA GLN A 220 40.26 -10.87 -9.74
C GLN A 220 40.72 -11.15 -8.30
N ALA A 221 40.74 -12.43 -7.93
CA ALA A 221 41.17 -12.87 -6.60
C ALA A 221 42.61 -12.45 -6.28
N GLU A 222 43.49 -12.53 -7.28
CA GLU A 222 44.92 -12.19 -7.14
C GLU A 222 45.11 -10.70 -6.81
N GLU A 223 44.34 -9.80 -7.43
CA GLU A 223 44.40 -8.37 -7.14
C GLU A 223 43.98 -8.07 -5.69
N ALA A 224 42.89 -8.71 -5.23
CA ALA A 224 42.39 -8.57 -3.88
C ALA A 224 43.39 -9.14 -2.85
N GLU A 225 43.94 -10.32 -3.12
CA GLU A 225 44.94 -10.97 -2.27
C GLU A 225 46.22 -10.12 -2.18
N ASN A 226 46.69 -9.57 -3.31
CA ASN A 226 47.85 -8.68 -3.35
C ASN A 226 47.60 -7.40 -2.55
N PHE A 227 46.39 -6.84 -2.60
CA PHE A 227 46.02 -5.71 -1.73
C PHE A 227 46.08 -6.09 -0.24
N LEU A 228 45.49 -7.22 0.16
CA LEU A 228 45.54 -7.70 1.55
C LEU A 228 46.97 -7.92 2.03
N LYS A 229 47.83 -8.54 1.22
CA LYS A 229 49.25 -8.75 1.54
C LYS A 229 50.01 -7.44 1.73
N ARG A 230 49.74 -6.42 0.90
CA ARG A 230 50.32 -5.08 1.06
C ARG A 230 49.92 -4.40 2.37
N CYS A 231 48.77 -4.76 2.93
CA CYS A 231 48.26 -4.22 4.19
C CYS A 231 48.86 -4.89 5.43
N ILE A 232 49.62 -5.97 5.31
CA ILE A 232 50.24 -6.66 6.46
C ILE A 232 51.26 -5.73 7.14
N GLY A 233 50.99 -5.39 8.40
CA GLY A 233 51.82 -4.46 9.17
C GLY A 233 51.68 -3.00 8.74
N ALA A 234 50.61 -2.65 8.02
CA ALA A 234 50.24 -1.27 7.74
C ALA A 234 49.71 -0.57 9.00
N SER A 235 49.71 0.77 8.96
CA SER A 235 49.05 1.60 9.99
C SER A 235 47.82 2.28 9.40
N TYR A 236 46.80 2.43 10.25
CA TYR A 236 45.49 2.96 9.87
C TYR A 236 45.23 4.25 10.62
N THR A 237 45.05 5.34 9.88
CA THR A 237 44.86 6.67 10.48
C THR A 237 43.64 7.34 9.85
N VAL A 238 42.81 7.96 10.68
CA VAL A 238 41.68 8.75 10.20
C VAL A 238 42.20 9.96 9.43
N LYS A 239 41.91 10.04 8.13
CA LYS A 239 42.31 11.15 7.26
C LYS A 239 41.33 12.31 7.37
N ASP A 240 40.04 12.01 7.30
CA ASP A 240 38.97 13.00 7.29
C ASP A 240 37.71 12.42 7.93
N VAL A 241 36.93 13.27 8.60
CA VAL A 241 35.64 12.91 9.20
C VAL A 241 34.62 13.98 8.84
N GLN A 242 33.65 13.61 8.00
CA GLN A 242 32.57 14.50 7.59
C GLN A 242 31.28 14.12 8.29
N LYS A 243 30.68 15.09 8.99
CA LYS A 243 29.33 14.98 9.56
C LYS A 243 28.39 15.81 8.69
N LYS A 244 27.35 15.18 8.15
CA LYS A 244 26.32 15.84 7.36
C LYS A 244 24.96 15.64 8.01
N PRO A 245 24.16 16.72 8.20
CA PRO A 245 22.78 16.55 8.62
C PRO A 245 22.01 15.82 7.52
N GLY A 246 21.25 14.82 7.92
CA GLY A 246 20.33 14.06 7.10
C GLY A 246 18.91 14.22 7.62
N LYS A 247 17.94 13.95 6.75
CA LYS A 247 16.53 14.07 7.08
C LYS A 247 15.75 12.96 6.39
N ARG A 248 14.89 12.29 7.15
CA ARG A 248 13.87 11.38 6.61
C ARG A 248 12.50 12.00 6.80
N THR A 249 11.69 11.97 5.75
CA THR A 249 10.35 12.54 5.73
C THR A 249 9.32 11.40 5.77
N PRO A 250 8.23 11.51 6.55
CA PRO A 250 7.19 10.50 6.56
C PRO A 250 6.52 10.38 5.20
N ALA A 251 6.13 9.15 4.87
CA ALA A 251 5.40 8.87 3.67
C ALA A 251 3.90 9.23 3.82
N ALA A 252 3.23 9.41 2.68
CA ALA A 252 1.81 9.80 2.62
C ALA A 252 0.88 8.78 3.29
N PRO A 253 -0.33 9.18 3.72
CA PRO A 253 -1.38 8.25 4.15
C PRO A 253 -1.66 7.15 3.13
N PHE A 254 -2.28 6.05 3.57
CA PHE A 254 -2.49 4.91 2.69
C PHE A 254 -3.48 5.19 1.57
N THR A 255 -3.09 4.76 0.37
CA THR A 255 -3.98 4.42 -0.75
C THR A 255 -4.24 2.91 -0.74
N THR A 256 -5.10 2.42 -1.63
CA THR A 256 -5.33 0.97 -1.80
C THR A 256 -4.03 0.22 -2.11
N SER A 257 -3.24 0.74 -3.05
CA SER A 257 -1.98 0.13 -3.50
C SER A 257 -0.96 0.08 -2.37
N THR A 258 -0.73 1.22 -1.71
CA THR A 258 0.28 1.31 -0.65
C THR A 258 -0.10 0.51 0.60
N LEU A 259 -1.40 0.41 0.93
CA LEU A 259 -1.87 -0.47 2.00
C LEU A 259 -1.60 -1.95 1.68
N GLN A 260 -1.90 -2.39 0.45
CA GLN A 260 -1.65 -3.76 0.01
C GLN A 260 -0.16 -4.10 0.06
N GLN A 261 0.69 -3.19 -0.40
CA GLN A 261 2.15 -3.35 -0.34
C GLN A 261 2.66 -3.51 1.09
N GLU A 262 2.32 -2.57 1.98
CA GLU A 262 2.82 -2.59 3.36
C GLU A 262 2.21 -3.73 4.20
N ALA A 263 0.96 -4.12 3.95
CA ALA A 263 0.38 -5.30 4.60
C ALA A 263 1.06 -6.60 4.15
N SER A 264 1.46 -6.70 2.88
CA SER A 264 2.25 -7.83 2.38
C SER A 264 3.63 -7.87 3.03
N ARG A 265 4.36 -6.74 3.05
CA ARG A 265 5.72 -6.66 3.62
C ARG A 265 5.76 -6.85 5.14
N LYS A 266 4.87 -6.19 5.89
CA LYS A 266 4.93 -6.15 7.37
C LYS A 266 4.10 -7.22 8.06
N LEU A 267 2.99 -7.64 7.45
CA LEU A 267 2.05 -8.57 8.07
C LEU A 267 2.02 -9.94 7.37
N GLY A 268 2.71 -10.09 6.24
CA GLY A 268 2.66 -11.30 5.42
C GLY A 268 1.28 -11.56 4.80
N TYR A 269 0.45 -10.50 4.65
CA TYR A 269 -0.90 -10.65 4.12
C TYR A 269 -0.91 -10.51 2.59
N GLY A 270 -1.45 -11.51 1.90
CA GLY A 270 -1.77 -11.38 0.48
C GLY A 270 -2.86 -10.33 0.22
N VAL A 271 -2.91 -9.77 -0.99
CA VAL A 271 -3.79 -8.67 -1.39
C VAL A 271 -5.27 -8.97 -1.10
N SER A 272 -5.70 -10.21 -1.34
CA SER A 272 -7.08 -10.65 -1.11
C SER A 272 -7.45 -10.60 0.37
N LYS A 273 -6.54 -11.09 1.24
CA LYS A 273 -6.73 -11.04 2.70
C LYS A 273 -6.75 -9.61 3.20
N THR A 274 -5.83 -8.77 2.75
CA THR A 274 -5.76 -7.34 3.10
C THR A 274 -7.06 -6.63 2.77
N MET A 275 -7.59 -6.80 1.55
CA MET A 275 -8.83 -6.14 1.14
C MET A 275 -10.07 -6.66 1.88
N MET A 276 -10.12 -7.96 2.19
CA MET A 276 -11.21 -8.55 3.00
C MET A 276 -11.24 -7.98 4.42
N LEU A 277 -10.07 -7.86 5.07
CA LEU A 277 -9.97 -7.26 6.41
C LEU A 277 -10.27 -5.76 6.38
N ALA A 278 -9.76 -5.02 5.38
CA ALA A 278 -10.06 -3.60 5.21
C ALA A 278 -11.57 -3.37 4.98
N GLN A 279 -12.23 -4.22 4.20
CA GLN A 279 -13.68 -4.16 4.01
C GLN A 279 -14.44 -4.35 5.33
N ARG A 280 -14.05 -5.34 6.15
CA ARG A 280 -14.64 -5.54 7.49
C ARG A 280 -14.42 -4.34 8.41
N LEU A 281 -13.23 -3.71 8.37
CA LEU A 281 -12.94 -2.50 9.13
C LEU A 281 -13.80 -1.31 8.67
N TYR A 282 -13.98 -1.13 7.36
CA TYR A 282 -14.82 -0.07 6.80
C TYR A 282 -16.29 -0.26 7.14
N GLU A 283 -16.85 -1.46 6.93
CA GLU A 283 -18.26 -1.78 7.18
C GLU A 283 -18.64 -1.70 8.68
N SER A 284 -17.65 -1.83 9.57
CA SER A 284 -17.79 -1.62 11.02
C SER A 284 -17.47 -0.19 11.48
N GLY A 285 -17.25 0.74 10.54
CA GLY A 285 -17.04 2.16 10.79
C GLY A 285 -15.68 2.51 11.43
N LYS A 286 -14.67 1.64 11.27
CA LYS A 286 -13.34 1.83 11.89
C LYS A 286 -12.37 2.59 11.01
N ILE A 287 -12.46 2.43 9.69
CA ILE A 287 -11.63 3.14 8.72
C ILE A 287 -12.50 3.80 7.65
N THR A 288 -11.91 4.73 6.90
CA THR A 288 -12.46 5.26 5.65
C THR A 288 -12.46 4.21 4.54
N TYR A 289 -13.11 4.53 3.42
CA TYR A 289 -13.27 3.64 2.29
C TYR A 289 -11.92 3.15 1.74
N MET A 290 -11.76 1.82 1.68
CA MET A 290 -10.49 1.16 1.39
C MET A 290 -10.13 1.08 -0.11
N ARG A 291 -11.01 1.55 -1.01
CA ARG A 291 -10.76 1.60 -2.46
C ARG A 291 -10.61 3.04 -2.91
N THR A 292 -9.41 3.56 -2.68
CA THR A 292 -9.02 4.94 -2.95
C THR A 292 -7.60 4.97 -3.54
N ASP A 293 -7.38 5.90 -4.45
CA ASP A 293 -6.07 6.32 -4.96
C ASP A 293 -5.65 7.68 -4.38
N SER A 294 -6.47 8.27 -3.51
CA SER A 294 -6.23 9.56 -2.88
C SER A 294 -5.40 9.43 -1.61
N VAL A 295 -4.49 10.40 -1.41
CA VAL A 295 -3.74 10.60 -0.18
C VAL A 295 -4.28 11.78 0.65
N ASN A 296 -5.40 12.37 0.23
CA ASN A 296 -6.01 13.52 0.89
C ASN A 296 -6.59 13.16 2.26
N LEU A 297 -6.49 14.12 3.19
CA LEU A 297 -7.11 14.05 4.52
C LEU A 297 -7.98 15.31 4.69
N SER A 298 -9.23 15.17 5.15
CA SER A 298 -10.04 16.35 5.47
C SER A 298 -9.46 17.15 6.63
N GLU A 299 -9.83 18.43 6.69
CA GLU A 299 -9.47 19.31 7.81
C GLU A 299 -9.92 18.75 9.17
N THR A 300 -11.07 18.08 9.23
CA THR A 300 -11.53 17.37 10.44
C THR A 300 -10.57 16.24 10.84
N ALA A 301 -10.15 15.43 9.86
CA ALA A 301 -9.19 14.35 10.10
C ALA A 301 -7.83 14.90 10.55
N LEU A 302 -7.33 15.95 9.88
CA LEU A 302 -6.08 16.63 10.24
C LEU A 302 -6.11 17.15 11.68
N GLY A 303 -7.20 17.82 12.08
CA GLY A 303 -7.38 18.29 13.46
C GLY A 303 -7.33 17.14 14.48
N GLY A 304 -8.00 16.03 14.18
CA GLY A 304 -7.97 14.82 15.02
C GLY A 304 -6.57 14.17 15.10
N ILE A 305 -5.86 14.08 13.98
CA ILE A 305 -4.50 13.52 13.91
C ILE A 305 -3.54 14.39 14.72
N HIS A 306 -3.53 15.71 14.50
CA HIS A 306 -2.64 16.62 15.22
C HIS A 306 -2.94 16.62 16.71
N GLY A 307 -4.22 16.59 17.11
CA GLY A 307 -4.63 16.44 18.51
C GLY A 307 -4.07 15.17 19.15
N GLU A 308 -4.17 14.04 18.45
CA GLU A 308 -3.63 12.77 18.92
C GLU A 308 -2.10 12.77 19.01
N ILE A 309 -1.40 13.34 18.04
CA ILE A 309 0.06 13.45 18.07
C ILE A 309 0.52 14.29 19.28
N ARG A 310 -0.10 15.46 19.50
CA ARG A 310 0.24 16.32 20.66
C ARG A 310 0.05 15.58 21.97
N LYS A 311 -1.08 14.89 22.12
CA LYS A 311 -1.43 14.16 23.33
C LYS A 311 -0.47 12.99 23.61
N SER A 312 -0.09 12.25 22.59
CA SER A 312 0.65 11.00 22.73
C SER A 312 2.18 11.16 22.62
N PHE A 313 2.68 12.17 21.90
CA PHE A 313 4.11 12.36 21.63
C PHE A 313 4.65 13.76 21.98
N GLY A 314 3.78 14.77 22.04
CA GLY A 314 4.14 16.16 22.34
C GLY A 314 4.22 17.06 21.10
N ASP A 315 4.25 18.38 21.32
CA ASP A 315 4.14 19.39 20.26
C ASP A 315 5.26 19.35 19.22
N ASN A 316 6.49 19.00 19.63
CA ASN A 316 7.65 18.90 18.74
C ASN A 316 7.50 17.80 17.66
N TYR A 317 6.55 16.87 17.84
CA TYR A 317 6.27 15.81 16.89
C TYR A 317 5.19 16.17 15.87
N VAL A 318 4.54 17.34 15.95
CA VAL A 318 3.49 17.73 15.00
C VAL A 318 4.09 18.52 13.85
N GLN A 319 3.84 18.06 12.62
CA GLN A 319 4.16 18.82 11.42
C GLN A 319 3.01 18.68 10.42
N PRO A 320 2.14 19.70 10.26
CA PRO A 320 1.06 19.66 9.29
C PRO A 320 1.59 19.48 7.87
N ARG A 321 1.06 18.48 7.15
CA ARG A 321 1.45 18.18 5.78
C ARG A 321 0.25 18.02 4.87
N LYS A 322 0.38 18.54 3.65
CA LYS A 322 -0.51 18.24 2.53
C LYS A 322 0.27 17.40 1.53
N PHE A 323 -0.24 16.22 1.23
CA PHE A 323 0.32 15.34 0.21
C PHE A 323 -0.47 15.55 -1.08
N ALA A 324 0.23 15.69 -2.20
CA ALA A 324 -0.41 15.81 -3.51
C ALA A 324 -0.73 14.43 -4.07
N ASN A 325 -1.92 14.28 -4.66
CA ASN A 325 -2.28 13.08 -5.42
C ASN A 325 -1.41 12.98 -6.68
N LYS A 326 -1.00 11.76 -7.04
CA LYS A 326 -0.21 11.52 -8.27
C LYS A 326 -1.06 11.58 -9.54
N ASN A 327 -2.36 11.28 -9.44
CA ASN A 327 -3.28 11.26 -10.57
C ASN A 327 -4.23 12.46 -10.49
N GLU A 328 -4.24 13.32 -11.51
CA GLU A 328 -5.25 14.40 -11.64
C GLU A 328 -6.68 13.86 -11.83
N SER A 329 -6.81 12.58 -12.22
CA SER A 329 -8.10 11.89 -12.39
C SER A 329 -8.57 11.16 -11.13
N ALA A 330 -7.75 11.11 -10.06
CA ALA A 330 -8.21 10.65 -8.76
C ALA A 330 -9.42 11.52 -8.39
N GLN A 331 -10.56 10.90 -8.07
CA GLN A 331 -11.73 11.67 -7.65
C GLN A 331 -11.34 12.41 -6.37
N GLU A 332 -11.07 13.72 -6.48
CA GLU A 332 -10.56 14.56 -5.39
C GLU A 332 -11.45 14.53 -4.13
N ALA A 333 -12.69 14.05 -4.28
CA ALA A 333 -13.63 13.81 -3.21
C ALA A 333 -13.23 12.66 -2.26
N HIS A 334 -12.39 11.72 -2.70
CA HIS A 334 -12.01 10.56 -1.87
C HIS A 334 -10.89 10.94 -0.90
N GLU A 335 -11.00 10.44 0.32
CA GLU A 335 -9.92 10.51 1.30
C GLU A 335 -8.99 9.29 1.22
N ALA A 336 -7.82 9.42 1.84
CA ALA A 336 -6.94 8.31 2.14
C ALA A 336 -7.58 7.28 3.06
N ILE A 337 -7.01 6.08 3.08
CA ILE A 337 -7.35 5.04 4.04
C ILE A 337 -6.76 5.42 5.40
N ARG A 338 -7.64 5.79 6.34
CA ARG A 338 -7.31 6.26 7.68
C ARG A 338 -8.32 5.75 8.71
N PRO A 339 -8.01 5.79 10.02
CA PRO A 339 -9.03 5.62 11.06
C PRO A 339 -10.13 6.68 10.96
N THR A 340 -11.36 6.30 11.30
CA THR A 340 -12.48 7.25 11.45
C THR A 340 -12.33 8.11 12.72
N TYR A 341 -11.69 7.55 13.75
CA TYR A 341 -11.48 8.17 15.06
C TYR A 341 -10.05 7.92 15.54
N MET A 342 -9.22 8.96 15.58
CA MET A 342 -7.77 8.85 15.87
C MET A 342 -7.45 8.42 17.30
N GLN A 343 -8.35 8.69 18.25
CA GLN A 343 -8.22 8.29 19.64
C GLN A 343 -8.31 6.77 19.86
N ASN A 344 -8.83 6.02 18.88
CA ASN A 344 -8.90 4.57 18.95
C ASN A 344 -7.60 3.99 18.39
N HIS A 345 -6.75 3.44 19.26
CA HIS A 345 -5.47 2.85 18.83
C HIS A 345 -5.60 1.39 18.42
N SER A 346 -6.71 0.75 18.77
CA SER A 346 -6.95 -0.67 18.51
C SER A 346 -8.44 -0.99 18.28
N VAL A 347 -8.68 -2.19 17.74
CA VAL A 347 -10.01 -2.81 17.62
C VAL A 347 -10.00 -4.18 18.29
N GLY A 348 -11.16 -4.65 18.77
CA GLY A 348 -11.24 -5.85 19.60
C GLY A 348 -10.96 -7.19 18.89
N ASP A 349 -11.14 -7.26 17.57
CA ASP A 349 -10.82 -8.46 16.77
C ASP A 349 -9.32 -8.46 16.44
N MET A 350 -8.60 -9.49 16.87
CA MET A 350 -7.14 -9.58 16.76
C MET A 350 -6.62 -9.48 15.31
N GLU A 351 -7.32 -10.10 14.36
CA GLU A 351 -6.89 -10.12 12.96
C GLU A 351 -7.18 -8.76 12.29
N LEU A 352 -8.33 -8.16 12.59
CA LEU A 352 -8.63 -6.79 12.18
C LEU A 352 -7.68 -5.78 12.83
N ASN A 353 -7.27 -6.02 14.07
CA ASN A 353 -6.42 -5.11 14.82
C ASN A 353 -5.05 -4.93 14.19
N ARG A 354 -4.43 -5.99 13.65
CA ARG A 354 -3.12 -5.89 13.00
C ARG A 354 -3.15 -4.95 11.78
N LEU A 355 -4.18 -5.08 10.94
CA LEU A 355 -4.33 -4.19 9.79
C LEU A 355 -4.75 -2.77 10.21
N TYR A 356 -5.62 -2.65 11.21
CA TYR A 356 -6.03 -1.36 11.75
C TYR A 356 -4.86 -0.58 12.36
N GLU A 357 -4.01 -1.24 13.16
CA GLU A 357 -2.82 -0.64 13.77
C GLU A 357 -1.83 -0.18 12.70
N LEU A 358 -1.66 -0.94 11.62
CA LEU A 358 -0.85 -0.54 10.47
C LEU A 358 -1.40 0.77 9.85
N ILE A 359 -2.71 0.83 9.60
CA ILE A 359 -3.40 2.02 9.06
C ILE A 359 -3.27 3.21 10.01
N TRP A 360 -3.48 2.99 11.31
CA TRP A 360 -3.37 4.02 12.34
C TRP A 360 -1.96 4.59 12.41
N LYS A 361 -0.94 3.74 12.53
CA LYS A 361 0.47 4.17 12.62
C LYS A 361 0.89 4.97 11.40
N ARG A 362 0.50 4.52 10.20
CA ARG A 362 0.79 5.24 8.96
C ARG A 362 0.11 6.60 8.89
N THR A 363 -1.15 6.67 9.31
CA THR A 363 -1.92 7.93 9.33
C THR A 363 -1.29 8.94 10.29
N ILE A 364 -0.97 8.52 11.51
CA ILE A 364 -0.32 9.37 12.52
C ILE A 364 1.06 9.83 12.03
N ALA A 365 1.92 8.89 11.61
CA ALA A 365 3.26 9.19 11.12
C ALA A 365 3.26 10.19 9.94
N SER A 366 2.26 10.14 9.05
CA SER A 366 2.16 11.05 7.91
C SER A 366 2.07 12.53 8.29
N GLN A 367 1.65 12.85 9.51
CA GLN A 367 1.52 14.23 10.03
C GLN A 367 2.53 14.51 11.17
N MET A 368 3.47 13.59 11.39
CA MET A 368 4.54 13.78 12.36
C MET A 368 5.72 14.55 11.76
N SER A 369 6.54 15.10 12.65
CA SER A 369 7.78 15.77 12.29
C SER A 369 8.77 14.84 11.59
N ASP A 370 9.62 15.44 10.76
CA ASP A 370 10.70 14.71 10.10
C ASP A 370 11.67 14.09 11.11
N ALA A 371 12.28 12.96 10.75
CA ALA A 371 13.37 12.41 11.55
C ALA A 371 14.69 13.09 11.14
N GLU A 372 15.42 13.60 12.12
CA GLU A 372 16.70 14.26 11.93
C GLU A 372 17.83 13.28 12.20
N LEU A 373 18.73 13.17 11.24
CA LEU A 373 19.83 12.22 11.23
C LEU A 373 21.15 12.97 11.13
N GLU A 374 22.22 12.37 11.61
CA GLU A 374 23.59 12.81 11.35
C GLU A 374 24.36 11.66 10.75
N LYS A 375 24.70 11.79 9.47
CA LYS A 375 25.54 10.82 8.78
C LYS A 375 27.00 11.22 8.94
N THR A 376 27.78 10.33 9.53
CA THR A 376 29.22 10.46 9.66
C THR A 376 29.91 9.58 8.62
N THR A 377 30.79 10.16 7.82
CA THR A 377 31.66 9.44 6.88
C THR A 377 33.10 9.70 7.26
N ALA A 378 33.82 8.65 7.64
CA ALA A 378 35.23 8.70 7.97
C ALA A 378 36.05 8.08 6.84
N LYS A 379 37.03 8.84 6.32
CA LYS A 379 38.05 8.34 5.41
C LYS A 379 39.26 7.93 6.22
N ILE A 380 39.76 6.73 5.97
CA ILE A 380 40.84 6.12 6.74
C ILE A 380 41.97 5.82 5.77
N ASN A 381 43.12 6.43 6.01
CA ASN A 381 44.33 6.18 5.23
C ASN A 381 44.99 4.89 5.68
N ILE A 382 45.42 4.07 4.72
CA ILE A 382 46.27 2.91 4.94
C ILE A 382 47.70 3.29 4.54
N ALA A 383 48.58 3.43 5.53
CA ALA A 383 50.01 3.63 5.27
C ALA A 383 50.72 2.27 5.22
N THR A 384 51.03 1.81 4.00
CA THR A 384 51.75 0.56 3.76
C THR A 384 53.26 0.79 3.73
N LYS A 385 54.04 -0.26 4.00
CA LYS A 385 55.53 -0.19 3.96
C LYS A 385 56.09 0.17 2.58
N SER A 386 55.33 -0.07 1.52
CA SER A 386 55.67 0.22 0.13
C SER A 386 55.26 1.61 -0.33
N GLY A 387 54.77 2.49 0.56
CA GLY A 387 54.48 3.89 0.25
C GLY A 387 53.16 4.12 -0.50
N GLY A 388 52.24 3.14 -0.49
CA GLY A 388 50.90 3.29 -1.07
C GLY A 388 50.00 4.18 -0.21
N ASN A 389 49.09 4.90 -0.85
CA ASN A 389 48.08 5.77 -0.21
C ASN A 389 46.69 5.23 -0.57
N GLU A 390 46.31 4.13 0.05
CA GLU A 390 45.01 3.48 -0.15
C GLU A 390 44.02 3.99 0.91
N GLU A 391 42.74 4.07 0.60
CA GLU A 391 41.71 4.58 1.50
C GLU A 391 40.64 3.52 1.82
N LEU A 392 40.21 3.48 3.07
CA LEU A 392 38.97 2.83 3.50
C LEU A 392 37.93 3.89 3.85
N THR A 393 36.66 3.58 3.64
CA THR A 393 35.55 4.44 4.00
C THR A 393 34.67 3.75 5.04
N ALA A 394 34.52 4.37 6.21
CA ALA A 394 33.55 3.95 7.21
C ALA A 394 32.38 4.93 7.23
N THR A 395 31.16 4.42 7.25
CA THR A 395 29.94 5.23 7.35
C THR A 395 29.13 4.80 8.55
N GLY A 396 28.57 5.77 9.26
CA GLY A 396 27.59 5.52 10.32
C GLY A 396 26.54 6.61 10.35
N GLU A 397 25.39 6.28 10.90
CA GLU A 397 24.25 7.19 11.03
C GLU A 397 23.76 7.19 12.47
N VAL A 398 23.43 8.38 12.99
CA VAL A 398 22.84 8.53 14.32
C VAL A 398 21.57 9.36 14.20
N ILE A 399 20.50 8.88 14.83
CA ILE A 399 19.23 9.61 14.96
C ILE A 399 19.40 10.71 16.01
N LYS A 400 19.26 11.97 15.60
CA LYS A 400 19.24 13.15 16.49
C LYS A 400 17.84 13.42 17.02
N PHE A 401 16.85 13.23 16.16
CA PHE A 401 15.44 13.31 16.51
C PHE A 401 14.69 12.23 15.71
N ASP A 402 13.95 11.37 16.40
CA ASP A 402 13.28 10.22 15.81
C ASP A 402 12.05 10.60 14.97
N GLY A 403 11.41 11.73 15.28
CA GLY A 403 10.25 12.23 14.53
C GLY A 403 9.21 11.13 14.29
N PHE A 404 8.77 10.97 13.05
CA PHE A 404 7.81 9.93 12.66
C PHE A 404 8.31 8.48 12.83
N LEU A 405 9.64 8.24 12.86
CA LEU A 405 10.22 6.90 12.99
C LEU A 405 9.88 6.25 14.34
N LYS A 406 9.48 7.06 15.32
CA LYS A 406 8.95 6.60 16.62
C LYS A 406 7.70 5.73 16.48
N VAL A 407 6.94 5.90 15.41
CA VAL A 407 5.63 5.26 15.19
C VAL A 407 5.63 4.35 13.97
N TYR A 408 6.29 4.77 12.89
CA TYR A 408 6.23 4.06 11.62
C TYR A 408 7.49 4.23 10.77
N MET A 409 7.93 3.15 10.13
CA MET A 409 8.95 3.16 9.08
C MET A 409 8.46 2.29 7.91
N GLU A 410 8.56 2.76 6.66
CA GLU A 410 8.25 1.95 5.49
C GLU A 410 9.21 0.78 5.36
N SER A 411 8.70 -0.35 4.88
CA SER A 411 9.55 -1.47 4.47
C SER A 411 9.80 -1.42 2.97
N THR A 412 11.01 -1.77 2.55
CA THR A 412 11.34 -2.03 1.15
C THR A 412 11.33 -3.53 0.87
N ASP A 413 11.13 -3.91 -0.40
CA ASP A 413 11.18 -5.31 -0.81
C ASP A 413 12.62 -5.89 -0.78
N GLU A 414 13.64 -5.05 -0.62
CA GLU A 414 15.07 -5.43 -0.58
C GLU A 414 15.59 -5.63 0.85
N ASP A 415 14.83 -5.19 1.86
CA ASP A 415 15.19 -5.22 3.29
C ASP A 415 15.35 -6.65 3.85
N GLU A 416 14.91 -7.70 3.15
CA GLU A 416 15.13 -9.10 3.58
C GLU A 416 16.59 -9.58 3.40
N SER A 417 17.42 -8.85 2.64
CA SER A 417 18.77 -9.32 2.29
C SER A 417 19.93 -8.38 2.64
N GLU A 418 19.62 -7.16 3.07
CA GLU A 418 20.56 -6.27 3.74
C GLU A 418 20.02 -6.03 5.15
N SER A 419 20.51 -6.80 6.13
CA SER A 419 20.55 -6.28 7.50
C SER A 419 21.03 -4.84 7.42
N ASN A 420 20.34 -3.86 8.02
CA ASN A 420 20.70 -2.44 8.08
C ASN A 420 22.18 -2.21 8.48
N GLU A 421 23.15 -2.54 7.62
CA GLU A 421 24.59 -2.46 7.92
C GLU A 421 25.01 -0.98 8.00
N GLY A 422 24.19 -0.08 7.46
CA GLY A 422 24.31 1.37 7.59
C GLY A 422 23.89 1.96 8.95
N GLU A 423 23.24 1.18 9.83
CA GLU A 423 22.92 1.59 11.20
C GLU A 423 24.06 1.29 12.18
N SER A 424 25.27 0.98 11.69
CA SER A 424 26.43 0.87 12.56
C SER A 424 26.83 2.24 13.09
N ARG A 425 26.72 2.44 14.40
CA ARG A 425 27.16 3.66 15.07
C ARG A 425 28.68 3.73 15.04
N LEU A 426 29.23 4.70 14.31
CA LEU A 426 30.66 4.99 14.39
C LEU A 426 31.00 5.56 15.78
N PRO A 427 32.16 5.19 16.36
CA PRO A 427 32.70 5.91 17.50
C PRO A 427 33.03 7.36 17.10
N ASN A 428 33.26 8.22 18.08
CA ASN A 428 33.61 9.61 17.81
C ASN A 428 35.06 9.69 17.29
N LEU A 429 35.22 9.60 15.97
CA LEU A 429 36.51 9.63 15.30
C LEU A 429 37.00 11.07 15.10
N THR A 430 38.30 11.30 15.24
CA THR A 430 38.96 12.59 14.94
C THR A 430 40.03 12.44 13.86
N ALA A 431 40.19 13.44 12.99
CA ALA A 431 41.28 13.44 12.00
C ALA A 431 42.65 13.30 12.69
N GLY A 432 43.52 12.49 12.11
CA GLY A 432 44.83 12.13 12.68
C GLY A 432 44.80 10.99 13.71
N GLN A 433 43.62 10.51 14.13
CA GLN A 433 43.51 9.43 15.09
C GLN A 433 44.01 8.11 14.52
N GLN A 434 44.85 7.41 15.28
CA GLN A 434 45.32 6.08 14.94
C GLN A 434 44.28 5.03 15.35
N LEU A 435 44.06 4.05 14.48
CA LEU A 435 43.07 2.99 14.67
C LEU A 435 43.77 1.65 14.89
N GLU A 436 43.23 0.84 15.80
CA GLU A 436 43.71 -0.53 15.99
C GLU A 436 43.10 -1.43 14.91
N PHE A 437 43.97 -2.08 14.14
CA PHE A 437 43.59 -3.05 13.13
C PHE A 437 43.22 -4.40 13.78
N ARG A 438 42.08 -4.97 13.38
CA ARG A 438 41.66 -6.31 13.82
C ARG A 438 41.78 -7.32 12.71
N GLN A 439 41.06 -7.09 11.61
CA GLN A 439 40.96 -8.02 10.50
C GLN A 439 40.64 -7.27 9.22
N MET A 440 41.07 -7.80 8.08
CA MET A 440 40.61 -7.38 6.77
C MET A 440 40.30 -8.62 5.95
N THR A 441 39.17 -8.60 5.27
CA THR A 441 38.72 -9.70 4.40
C THR A 441 38.35 -9.17 3.03
N ALA A 442 38.77 -9.89 2.00
CA ALA A 442 38.23 -9.75 0.66
C ALA A 442 37.24 -10.90 0.44
N THR A 443 35.96 -10.59 0.30
CA THR A 443 34.91 -11.58 0.06
C THR A 443 34.43 -11.49 -1.37
N GLU A 444 34.48 -12.61 -2.10
CA GLU A 444 33.87 -12.68 -3.42
C GLU A 444 32.34 -12.55 -3.30
N ARG A 445 31.78 -11.61 -4.06
CA ARG A 445 30.35 -11.32 -4.14
C ARG A 445 29.94 -11.37 -5.61
N PHE A 446 28.79 -11.97 -5.85
CA PHE A 446 28.22 -12.05 -7.19
C PHE A 446 27.10 -11.03 -7.34
N THR A 447 27.04 -10.37 -8.50
CA THR A 447 25.85 -9.63 -8.91
C THR A 447 24.66 -10.58 -8.91
N ARG A 448 23.50 -10.12 -8.41
CA ARG A 448 22.26 -10.90 -8.39
C ARG A 448 21.38 -10.50 -9.56
N HIS A 449 20.62 -11.47 -10.07
CA HIS A 449 19.55 -11.16 -11.02
C HIS A 449 18.51 -10.24 -10.35
N PRO A 450 17.68 -9.51 -11.12
CA PRO A 450 16.57 -8.75 -10.57
C PRO A 450 15.65 -9.65 -9.73
N ALA A 451 15.18 -9.17 -8.58
CA ALA A 451 14.29 -9.96 -7.73
C ALA A 451 12.98 -10.31 -8.47
N ARG A 452 12.42 -11.49 -8.16
CA ARG A 452 11.08 -11.87 -8.61
C ARG A 452 10.05 -10.92 -7.98
N TYR A 453 8.91 -10.76 -8.64
CA TYR A 453 7.81 -10.01 -8.05
C TYR A 453 7.22 -10.75 -6.85
N THR A 454 7.21 -10.07 -5.72
CA THR A 454 6.28 -10.29 -4.61
C THR A 454 4.89 -9.76 -4.98
N GLU A 455 3.84 -10.09 -4.21
CA GLU A 455 2.54 -9.45 -4.40
C GLU A 455 2.64 -7.91 -4.26
N ALA A 456 3.39 -7.42 -3.27
CA ALA A 456 3.64 -5.99 -3.07
C ALA A 456 4.28 -5.33 -4.30
N SER A 457 5.41 -5.87 -4.77
CA SER A 457 6.12 -5.29 -5.92
C SER A 457 5.34 -5.42 -7.23
N LEU A 458 4.50 -6.46 -7.39
CA LEU A 458 3.60 -6.56 -8.55
C LEU A 458 2.48 -5.52 -8.48
N VAL A 459 1.86 -5.30 -7.31
CA VAL A 459 0.88 -4.23 -7.11
C VAL A 459 1.49 -2.87 -7.45
N LYS A 460 2.69 -2.58 -6.95
CA LYS A 460 3.44 -1.35 -7.26
C LYS A 460 3.76 -1.19 -8.75
N LYS A 461 3.92 -2.30 -9.48
CA LYS A 461 4.21 -2.29 -10.92
C LYS A 461 2.96 -2.13 -11.78
N LEU A 462 1.80 -2.53 -11.26
CA LEU A 462 0.49 -2.41 -11.90
C LEU A 462 -0.14 -1.02 -11.68
N GLU A 463 0.13 -0.42 -10.52
CA GLU A 463 -0.07 1.02 -10.27
C GLU A 463 0.88 1.86 -11.13
#